data_AF-A0A368YDY9-F1
#
_entry.id   AF-A0A368YDY9-F1
#
_cell.length_a   1.000
_cell.length_b   1.000
_cell.length_c   1.000
_cell.angle_alpha   90.00
_cell.angle_beta   90.00
_cell.angle_gamma   90.00
#
_symmetry.space_group_name_H-M   'P 1'
#
loop_
_entity.id
_entity.type
_entity.pdbx_description
1 polymer ?
#
loop_
_entity_poly.entity_id
_entity_poly.type
_entity_poly.pdbx_seq_one_letter_code
_entity_poly.pdbx_strand_id
1 'polypeptide(L)'
;MTIKRVLALFIGVLGAAAGNSQVWQHRLTVAANPVLLIDNRDVDVIVRGMNDAIRASVYGNPWDFPCEDVQFVRAGDVIVDERLPITGSFESITAKMKSIAPRANVLIVSGIDCAGIQAAGCGRIGGEPLVVGPAPGFDIQLWLHERGHNMGLQHSAEAPAMSATEKPEIGKRFMFWMLGRDHVGKTNVECNHFKLSSVSSVSKLGNTNAATLVAVADKSGEVPQAKGAQAESTPSALAAAVDSAGMTPRAYEVVAPPWVHGLPLDVIKTLSEDDLESIRRMLEGPVNRYWPQALNVIAAVGRESDSRLVRNAMELPMAAVLPGGDLAEKEKFRTLLQVKLSAPLALGVIANRFQSNSAVDALVRAASVAEAKAIVGTNNPEALSKQALRGLSLANTPESNAFIGSVTKSNGVGSSFAIPSLTSNERAALIKNSSQVNSQGIEAYLRKPGAF
;
A
#
# COMPACT_ATOMS: atom_id res chain seq x y z
N MET A 1 55.48 -39.76 45.11
CA MET A 1 55.65 -38.48 44.40
C MET A 1 55.10 -38.66 42.99
N THR A 2 54.19 -37.89 42.39
CA THR A 2 53.51 -36.64 42.75
C THR A 2 52.37 -36.42 41.72
N ILE A 3 51.16 -36.18 42.22
CA ILE A 3 50.06 -35.31 41.71
C ILE A 3 49.27 -35.66 40.42
N LYS A 4 47.98 -35.95 40.69
CA LYS A 4 46.76 -35.79 39.88
C LYS A 4 46.65 -34.42 39.18
N ARG A 5 46.13 -34.36 37.95
CA ARG A 5 45.22 -33.26 37.52
C ARG A 5 44.13 -33.78 36.58
N VAL A 6 42.96 -33.96 37.16
CA VAL A 6 41.66 -33.97 36.48
C VAL A 6 41.32 -32.51 36.19
N LEU A 7 41.08 -32.16 34.92
CA LEU A 7 40.51 -30.88 34.53
C LEU A 7 39.05 -31.12 34.15
N ALA A 8 38.16 -30.91 35.11
CA ALA A 8 36.72 -30.85 34.87
C ALA A 8 36.39 -29.49 34.24
N LEU A 9 35.94 -29.51 32.98
CA LEU A 9 35.35 -28.36 32.33
C LEU A 9 33.90 -28.23 32.84
N PHE A 10 33.67 -27.31 33.78
CA PHE A 10 32.34 -26.89 34.18
C PHE A 10 31.68 -26.14 33.02
N ILE A 11 30.80 -26.82 32.27
CA ILE A 11 29.79 -26.15 31.46
C ILE A 11 28.73 -25.65 32.43
N GLY A 12 28.93 -24.42 32.92
CA GLY A 12 27.88 -23.66 33.58
C GLY A 12 26.81 -23.32 32.56
N VAL A 13 25.78 -24.17 32.44
CA VAL A 13 24.49 -23.76 31.89
C VAL A 13 23.93 -22.76 32.90
N LEU A 14 24.27 -21.48 32.74
CA LEU A 14 23.55 -20.39 33.36
C LEU A 14 22.13 -20.46 32.84
N GLY A 15 21.25 -21.09 33.61
CA GLY A 15 19.82 -20.97 33.43
C GLY A 15 19.46 -19.50 33.59
N ALA A 16 19.39 -18.78 32.46
CA ALA A 16 18.76 -17.48 32.42
C ALA A 16 17.36 -17.69 33.01
N ALA A 17 17.13 -17.10 34.18
CA ALA A 17 15.82 -17.11 34.81
C ALA A 17 14.84 -16.61 33.74
N ALA A 18 13.89 -17.47 33.34
CA ALA A 18 12.83 -17.10 32.44
C ALA A 18 12.01 -16.02 33.15
N GLY A 19 12.38 -14.76 32.92
CA GLY A 19 11.64 -13.62 33.41
C GLY A 19 10.22 -13.76 32.91
N ASN A 20 9.25 -13.52 33.79
CA ASN A 20 7.84 -13.42 33.43
C ASN A 20 7.68 -12.26 32.45
N SER A 21 7.86 -12.50 31.15
CA SER A 21 7.64 -11.50 30.12
C SER A 21 6.15 -11.44 29.79
N GLN A 22 5.57 -10.28 30.00
CA GLN A 22 4.17 -10.02 29.70
C GLN A 22 4.01 -9.76 28.20
N VAL A 23 3.23 -10.58 27.51
CA VAL A 23 3.02 -10.44 26.06
C VAL A 23 1.85 -9.51 25.77
N TRP A 24 2.06 -8.61 24.82
CA TRP A 24 1.08 -7.68 24.28
C TRP A 24 0.61 -8.21 22.91
N GLN A 25 -0.57 -8.82 22.91
CA GLN A 25 -1.15 -9.43 21.72
C GLN A 25 -2.07 -8.45 21.00
N HIS A 26 -1.73 -8.12 19.75
CA HIS A 26 -2.54 -7.35 18.81
C HIS A 26 -3.37 -8.31 17.95
N ARG A 27 -4.69 -8.29 18.14
CA ARG A 27 -5.63 -9.17 17.46
C ARG A 27 -6.18 -8.50 16.21
N LEU A 28 -5.84 -9.03 15.03
CA LEU A 28 -6.25 -8.48 13.73
C LEU A 28 -7.47 -9.23 13.19
N THR A 29 -8.63 -8.58 13.20
CA THR A 29 -9.85 -9.05 12.53
C THR A 29 -9.90 -8.38 11.17
N VAL A 30 -9.63 -9.15 10.12
CA VAL A 30 -9.43 -8.64 8.76
C VAL A 30 -10.70 -8.79 7.94
N ALA A 31 -11.05 -7.75 7.19
CA ALA A 31 -12.10 -7.78 6.17
C ALA A 31 -11.51 -7.44 4.80
N ALA A 32 -12.08 -8.01 3.75
CA ALA A 32 -11.70 -7.70 2.37
C ALA A 32 -12.88 -7.98 1.42
N ASN A 33 -12.95 -7.22 0.32
CA ASN A 33 -13.86 -7.56 -0.76
C ASN A 33 -13.37 -8.84 -1.47
N PRO A 34 -14.24 -9.82 -1.79
CA PRO A 34 -13.86 -11.06 -2.48
C PRO A 34 -13.10 -10.84 -3.78
N VAL A 35 -13.32 -9.71 -4.46
CA VAL A 35 -12.63 -9.40 -5.72
C VAL A 35 -11.13 -9.21 -5.56
N LEU A 36 -10.65 -8.89 -4.35
CA LEU A 36 -9.21 -8.77 -4.09
C LEU A 36 -8.56 -10.14 -3.91
N LEU A 37 -9.35 -11.22 -3.87
CA LEU A 37 -8.89 -12.60 -3.70
C LEU A 37 -8.01 -12.80 -2.44
N ILE A 38 -8.23 -11.97 -1.41
CA ILE A 38 -7.56 -12.09 -0.11
C ILE A 38 -8.21 -13.24 0.65
N ASP A 39 -7.40 -14.20 1.08
CA ASP A 39 -7.82 -15.28 1.94
C ASP A 39 -7.04 -15.32 3.27
N ASN A 40 -7.31 -16.34 4.08
CA ASN A 40 -6.61 -16.56 5.35
C ASN A 40 -5.10 -16.76 5.18
N ARG A 41 -4.68 -17.42 4.10
CA ARG A 41 -3.27 -17.71 3.83
C ARG A 41 -2.50 -16.42 3.53
N ASP A 42 -3.08 -15.51 2.75
CA ASP A 42 -2.52 -14.18 2.52
C ASP A 42 -2.23 -13.46 3.86
N VAL A 43 -3.24 -13.40 4.73
CA VAL A 43 -3.13 -12.71 6.02
C VAL A 43 -2.14 -13.41 6.95
N ASP A 44 -2.09 -14.73 6.97
CA ASP A 44 -1.18 -15.50 7.82
C ASP A 44 0.29 -15.31 7.40
N VAL A 45 0.57 -15.11 6.11
CA VAL A 45 1.91 -14.72 5.63
C VAL A 45 2.30 -13.35 6.17
N ILE A 46 1.40 -12.35 6.07
CA ILE A 46 1.67 -11.00 6.55
C ILE A 46 1.85 -10.99 8.08
N VAL A 47 0.96 -11.63 8.83
CA VAL A 47 1.03 -11.67 10.31
C VAL A 47 2.31 -12.35 10.81
N ARG A 48 2.75 -13.44 10.17
CA ARG A 48 4.05 -14.04 10.50
C ARG A 48 5.19 -13.08 10.21
N GLY A 49 5.20 -12.47 9.03
CA GLY A 49 6.20 -11.47 8.66
C GLY A 49 6.24 -10.27 9.61
N MET A 50 5.08 -9.79 10.10
CA MET A 50 5.01 -8.72 11.10
C MET A 50 5.66 -9.14 12.43
N ASN A 51 5.41 -10.37 12.89
CA ASN A 51 6.04 -10.90 14.10
C ASN A 51 7.56 -11.06 13.93
N ASP A 52 8.02 -11.55 12.78
CA ASP A 52 9.45 -11.68 12.49
C ASP A 52 10.12 -10.31 12.44
N ALA A 53 9.49 -9.33 11.78
CA ALA A 53 10.03 -7.98 11.63
C ALA A 53 10.05 -7.20 12.95
N ILE A 54 9.00 -7.29 13.78
CA ILE A 54 8.92 -6.55 15.05
C ILE A 54 9.90 -7.09 16.10
N ARG A 55 10.24 -8.38 16.06
CA ARG A 55 11.15 -9.04 17.01
C ARG A 55 12.60 -9.05 16.57
N ALA A 56 12.89 -8.91 15.28
CA ALA A 56 14.25 -8.85 14.80
C ALA A 56 14.94 -7.53 15.20
N SER A 57 16.23 -7.60 15.52
CA SER A 57 17.13 -6.45 15.61
C SER A 57 18.27 -6.65 14.61
N VAL A 58 18.39 -5.75 13.65
CA VAL A 58 19.40 -5.79 12.58
C VAL A 58 20.64 -5.01 13.00
N TYR A 59 20.45 -3.81 13.54
CA TYR A 59 21.55 -2.91 13.89
C TYR A 59 21.99 -2.99 15.35
N GLY A 60 21.25 -3.72 16.19
CA GLY A 60 21.51 -3.77 17.62
C GLY A 60 21.21 -2.44 18.34
N ASN A 61 21.32 -2.45 19.66
CA ASN A 61 21.14 -1.27 20.51
C ASN A 61 22.33 -0.28 20.32
N PRO A 62 22.08 1.05 20.23
CA PRO A 62 20.81 1.77 20.44
C PRO A 62 19.97 2.03 19.19
N TRP A 63 20.39 1.48 18.07
CA TRP A 63 19.88 1.81 16.74
C TRP A 63 18.62 1.00 16.37
N ASP A 64 18.48 -0.22 16.89
CA ASP A 64 17.35 -1.11 16.63
C ASP A 64 17.00 -1.98 17.84
N PHE A 65 15.88 -1.68 18.49
CA PHE A 65 15.35 -2.42 19.63
C PHE A 65 14.37 -3.51 19.17
N PRO A 66 14.58 -4.78 19.53
CA PRO A 66 13.60 -5.83 19.29
C PRO A 66 12.41 -5.65 20.24
N CYS A 67 11.17 -5.65 19.73
CA CYS A 67 9.98 -5.60 20.58
C CYS A 67 9.54 -7.02 20.94
N GLU A 68 10.35 -7.73 21.74
CA GLU A 68 10.19 -9.17 22.03
C GLU A 68 8.82 -9.54 22.62
N ASP A 69 8.22 -8.63 23.39
CA ASP A 69 6.93 -8.83 24.06
C ASP A 69 5.71 -8.50 23.18
N VAL A 70 5.91 -8.10 21.91
CA VAL A 70 4.82 -7.77 20.99
C VAL A 70 4.49 -8.98 20.12
N GLN A 71 3.20 -9.25 19.96
CA GLN A 71 2.72 -10.33 19.09
C GLN A 71 1.51 -9.88 18.28
N PHE A 72 1.50 -10.19 16.99
CA PHE A 72 0.33 -10.06 16.11
C PHE A 72 -0.31 -11.42 15.90
N VAL A 73 -1.63 -11.49 15.95
CA VAL A 73 -2.40 -12.70 15.64
C VAL A 73 -3.60 -12.35 14.78
N ARG A 74 -3.93 -13.19 13.80
CA ARG A 74 -5.21 -13.12 13.11
C ARG A 74 -6.32 -13.61 14.05
N ALA A 75 -7.42 -12.86 14.13
CA ALA A 75 -8.53 -13.15 15.01
C ALA A 75 -9.76 -13.62 14.20
N GLY A 76 -9.81 -14.92 13.93
CA GLY A 76 -10.84 -15.54 13.10
C GLY A 76 -10.52 -15.48 11.61
N ASP A 77 -11.43 -15.97 10.78
CA ASP A 77 -11.27 -15.96 9.32
C ASP A 77 -11.45 -14.56 8.72
N VAL A 78 -10.85 -14.35 7.55
CA VAL A 78 -11.06 -13.13 6.77
C VAL A 78 -12.56 -12.97 6.49
N ILE A 79 -13.10 -11.81 6.87
CA ILE A 79 -14.50 -11.46 6.60
C ILE A 79 -14.59 -11.04 5.13
N VAL A 80 -15.23 -11.88 4.31
CA VAL A 80 -15.40 -11.66 2.87
C VAL A 80 -16.83 -11.22 2.58
N ASP A 81 -17.01 -10.00 2.08
CA ASP A 81 -18.33 -9.46 1.71
C ASP A 81 -18.20 -8.52 0.49
N GLU A 82 -19.03 -8.75 -0.53
CA GLU A 82 -19.02 -8.01 -1.81
C GLU A 82 -19.37 -6.52 -1.66
N ARG A 83 -20.05 -6.14 -0.57
CA ARG A 83 -20.45 -4.77 -0.31
C ARG A 83 -19.33 -3.94 0.33
N LEU A 84 -18.22 -4.58 0.72
CA LEU A 84 -17.04 -3.88 1.23
C LEU A 84 -16.40 -3.06 0.10
N PRO A 85 -16.02 -1.80 0.35
CA PRO A 85 -15.44 -0.95 -0.68
C PRO A 85 -14.02 -1.42 -1.01
N ILE A 86 -13.65 -1.36 -2.29
CA ILE A 86 -12.27 -1.59 -2.74
C ILE A 86 -11.49 -0.30 -2.97
N THR A 87 -12.18 0.84 -3.04
CA THR A 87 -11.59 2.17 -3.17
C THR A 87 -12.48 3.22 -2.52
N GLY A 88 -11.92 4.35 -2.09
CA GLY A 88 -12.68 5.45 -1.48
C GLY A 88 -11.83 6.28 -0.52
N SER A 89 -12.45 7.27 0.13
CA SER A 89 -11.81 7.98 1.24
C SER A 89 -11.80 7.13 2.50
N PHE A 90 -10.83 7.36 3.40
CA PHE A 90 -10.69 6.64 4.66
C PHE A 90 -11.98 6.68 5.49
N GLU A 91 -12.65 7.83 5.57
CA GLU A 91 -13.90 7.99 6.32
C GLU A 91 -15.03 7.18 5.70
N SER A 92 -15.21 7.27 4.38
CA SER A 92 -16.26 6.54 3.66
C SER A 92 -16.02 5.03 3.74
N ILE A 93 -14.76 4.61 3.56
CA ILE A 93 -14.35 3.21 3.64
C ILE A 93 -14.59 2.66 5.04
N THR A 94 -14.14 3.38 6.07
CA THR A 94 -14.27 2.96 7.48
C THR A 94 -15.73 2.89 7.90
N ALA A 95 -16.55 3.90 7.54
CA ALA A 95 -17.98 3.88 7.83
C ALA A 95 -18.68 2.67 7.18
N LYS A 96 -18.36 2.40 5.90
CA LYS A 96 -18.91 1.25 5.17
C LYS A 96 -18.45 -0.07 5.78
N MET A 97 -17.15 -0.21 6.09
CA MET A 97 -16.61 -1.38 6.79
C MET A 97 -17.32 -1.61 8.12
N LYS A 98 -17.49 -0.58 8.95
CA LYS A 98 -18.16 -0.72 10.25
C LYS A 98 -19.63 -1.10 10.14
N SER A 99 -20.30 -0.73 9.04
CA SER A 99 -21.68 -1.16 8.78
C SER A 99 -21.80 -2.63 8.36
N ILE A 100 -20.78 -3.20 7.71
CA ILE A 100 -20.82 -4.56 7.13
C ILE A 100 -20.09 -5.57 8.01
N ALA A 101 -18.89 -5.21 8.46
CA ALA A 101 -17.99 -6.01 9.28
C ALA A 101 -17.62 -5.21 10.55
N PRO A 102 -18.56 -4.98 11.49
CA PRO A 102 -18.36 -4.11 12.65
C PRO A 102 -17.18 -4.52 13.54
N ARG A 103 -16.88 -5.82 13.58
CA ARG A 103 -15.77 -6.41 14.33
C ARG A 103 -14.41 -6.28 13.65
N ALA A 104 -14.37 -5.94 12.35
CA ALA A 104 -13.11 -5.76 11.65
C ALA A 104 -12.37 -4.51 12.17
N ASN A 105 -11.05 -4.65 12.33
CA ASN A 105 -10.13 -3.55 12.63
C ASN A 105 -9.02 -3.40 11.59
N VAL A 106 -9.03 -4.26 10.56
CA VAL A 106 -8.23 -4.13 9.35
C VAL A 106 -9.16 -4.27 8.15
N LEU A 107 -9.08 -3.36 7.19
CA LEU A 107 -9.68 -3.54 5.86
C LEU A 107 -8.61 -3.53 4.80
N ILE A 108 -8.63 -4.52 3.90
CA ILE A 108 -7.79 -4.53 2.71
C ILE A 108 -8.58 -3.97 1.52
N VAL A 109 -8.01 -3.00 0.82
CA VAL A 109 -8.61 -2.29 -0.32
C VAL A 109 -7.65 -2.27 -1.51
N SER A 110 -8.10 -1.95 -2.72
CA SER A 110 -7.20 -1.74 -3.86
C SER A 110 -6.55 -0.36 -3.86
N GLY A 111 -7.20 0.65 -3.26
CA GLY A 111 -6.66 2.00 -3.13
C GLY A 111 -7.43 2.78 -2.07
N ILE A 112 -6.77 3.74 -1.41
CA ILE A 112 -7.37 4.52 -0.34
C ILE A 112 -6.94 5.97 -0.42
N ASP A 113 -7.90 6.88 -0.30
CA ASP A 113 -7.70 8.31 -0.09
C ASP A 113 -7.70 8.63 1.42
N CYS A 114 -6.54 8.96 1.99
CA CYS A 114 -6.30 9.41 3.34
C CYS A 114 -6.28 10.94 3.44
N ALA A 115 -7.37 11.54 3.91
CA ALA A 115 -7.44 13.00 4.09
C ALA A 115 -7.10 13.79 2.81
N GLY A 116 -7.51 13.24 1.67
CA GLY A 116 -7.21 13.74 0.36
C GLY A 116 -6.14 12.96 -0.35
N ILE A 117 -5.38 12.02 0.26
CA ILE A 117 -4.16 11.36 -0.25
C ILE A 117 -4.33 9.91 -0.71
N GLN A 118 -4.03 9.54 -1.96
CA GLN A 118 -3.83 8.13 -2.29
C GLN A 118 -2.55 7.62 -1.64
N ALA A 119 -2.76 6.90 -0.56
CA ALA A 119 -1.72 6.27 0.20
C ALA A 119 -1.80 4.76 -0.03
N ALA A 120 -0.67 4.08 0.20
CA ALA A 120 -0.66 2.63 0.30
C ALA A 120 -1.47 2.12 1.51
N GLY A 121 -1.62 2.94 2.56
CA GLY A 121 -2.40 2.61 3.75
C GLY A 121 -2.83 3.86 4.52
N CYS A 122 -3.72 3.64 5.49
CA CYS A 122 -4.29 4.67 6.33
C CYS A 122 -4.62 4.15 7.73
N GLY A 123 -4.20 4.88 8.75
CA GLY A 123 -4.59 4.62 10.13
C GLY A 123 -4.81 5.94 10.89
N ARG A 124 -5.86 5.98 11.72
CA ARG A 124 -6.02 7.10 12.64
C ARG A 124 -5.00 6.97 13.78
N ILE A 125 -4.34 8.07 14.13
CA ILE A 125 -3.44 8.10 15.29
C ILE A 125 -4.24 7.78 16.56
N GLY A 126 -3.85 6.72 17.26
CA GLY A 126 -4.48 6.28 18.51
C GLY A 126 -5.88 5.68 18.33
N GLY A 127 -6.28 5.29 17.12
CA GLY A 127 -7.61 4.74 16.86
C GLY A 127 -7.64 3.69 15.76
N GLU A 128 -8.64 2.82 15.80
CA GLU A 128 -8.91 1.79 14.78
C GLU A 128 -10.05 2.22 13.83
N PRO A 129 -10.14 1.66 12.61
CA PRO A 129 -9.28 0.61 12.03
C PRO A 129 -8.00 1.15 11.38
N LEU A 130 -7.15 0.23 10.92
CA LEU A 130 -6.24 0.51 9.81
C LEU A 130 -6.85 0.00 8.49
N VAL A 131 -6.56 0.70 7.41
CA VAL A 131 -6.95 0.33 6.05
C VAL A 131 -5.69 0.28 5.20
N VAL A 132 -5.49 -0.80 4.45
CA VAL A 132 -4.23 -1.05 3.73
C VAL A 132 -4.51 -1.56 2.32
N GLY A 133 -3.70 -1.14 1.37
CA GLY A 133 -3.63 -1.70 0.03
C GLY A 133 -2.61 -2.83 -0.07
N PRO A 134 -2.75 -3.75 -1.06
CA PRO A 134 -1.65 -4.62 -1.46
C PRO A 134 -0.44 -3.79 -1.86
N ALA A 135 0.71 -4.06 -1.24
CA ALA A 135 1.97 -3.41 -1.54
C ALA A 135 3.06 -4.48 -1.66
N PRO A 136 3.10 -5.25 -2.78
CA PRO A 136 3.92 -6.45 -2.85
C PRO A 136 5.40 -6.21 -2.53
N GLY A 137 5.90 -6.96 -1.55
CA GLY A 137 7.26 -6.80 -1.01
C GLY A 137 7.37 -5.84 0.18
N PHE A 138 6.36 -5.01 0.41
CA PHE A 138 6.26 -4.03 1.50
C PHE A 138 5.07 -4.25 2.43
N ASP A 139 4.19 -5.22 2.16
CA ASP A 139 2.94 -5.46 2.93
C ASP A 139 3.19 -5.54 4.45
N ILE A 140 4.24 -6.26 4.86
CA ILE A 140 4.62 -6.40 6.27
C ILE A 140 4.93 -5.03 6.89
N GLN A 141 5.75 -4.23 6.22
CA GLN A 141 6.17 -2.92 6.71
C GLN A 141 4.99 -1.94 6.71
N LEU A 142 4.14 -1.99 5.67
CA LEU A 142 2.92 -1.19 5.57
C LEU A 142 1.93 -1.51 6.69
N TRP A 143 1.70 -2.80 6.98
CA TRP A 143 0.80 -3.17 8.08
C TRP A 143 1.35 -2.74 9.44
N LEU A 144 2.66 -2.89 9.66
CA LEU A 144 3.31 -2.39 10.87
C LEU A 144 3.21 -0.86 10.98
N HIS A 145 3.38 -0.14 9.86
CA HIS A 145 3.26 1.32 9.77
C HIS A 145 1.86 1.78 10.20
N GLU A 146 0.82 1.28 9.53
CA GLU A 146 -0.55 1.69 9.84
C GLU A 146 -0.99 1.24 11.23
N ARG A 147 -0.50 0.06 11.67
CA ARG A 147 -0.74 -0.38 13.04
C ARG A 147 -0.05 0.53 14.05
N GLY A 148 1.16 1.01 13.75
CA GLY A 148 1.86 1.99 14.57
C GLY A 148 1.08 3.29 14.73
N HIS A 149 0.43 3.79 13.67
CA HIS A 149 -0.54 4.89 13.79
C HIS A 149 -1.66 4.56 14.77
N ASN A 150 -2.31 3.40 14.65
CA ASN A 150 -3.34 3.02 15.63
C ASN A 150 -2.80 2.98 17.08
N MET A 151 -1.50 2.74 17.28
CA MET A 151 -0.84 2.75 18.60
C MET A 151 -0.42 4.16 19.07
N GLY A 152 -0.78 5.21 18.33
CA GLY A 152 -0.50 6.59 18.69
C GLY A 152 0.83 7.12 18.16
N LEU A 153 1.52 6.36 17.30
CA LEU A 153 2.75 6.83 16.68
C LEU A 153 2.44 7.78 15.52
N GLN A 154 3.23 8.85 15.43
CA GLN A 154 3.28 9.72 14.26
C GLN A 154 4.40 9.26 13.33
N HIS A 155 4.43 9.79 12.11
CA HIS A 155 5.60 9.63 11.24
C HIS A 155 6.84 10.20 11.92
N SER A 156 7.94 9.46 11.85
CA SER A 156 9.25 9.93 12.24
C SER A 156 9.64 11.12 11.36
N ALA A 157 10.11 12.20 12.00
CA ALA A 157 10.61 13.39 11.33
C ALA A 157 12.03 13.23 10.77
N GLU A 158 12.65 12.06 10.91
CA GLU A 158 13.98 11.79 10.36
C GLU A 158 13.94 11.96 8.83
N ALA A 159 14.78 12.86 8.32
CA ALA A 159 15.10 12.88 6.90
C ALA A 159 15.83 11.57 6.57
N PRO A 160 15.64 10.98 5.37
CA PRO A 160 16.49 9.88 4.93
C PRO A 160 17.93 10.37 5.05
N ALA A 161 18.69 9.81 5.99
CA ALA A 161 20.06 10.21 6.18
C ALA A 161 20.81 9.72 4.95
N MET A 162 21.11 10.63 4.01
CA MET A 162 22.03 10.38 2.89
C MET A 162 23.47 10.24 3.42
N SER A 163 23.68 9.39 4.42
CA SER A 163 25.01 9.04 4.89
C SER A 163 25.60 8.04 3.90
N ALA A 164 26.47 8.53 3.01
CA ALA A 164 27.18 7.70 2.03
C ALA A 164 28.07 6.60 2.65
N THR A 165 28.23 6.59 3.98
CA THR A 165 29.12 5.69 4.72
C THR A 165 28.40 4.57 5.47
N GLU A 166 27.09 4.69 5.70
CA GLU A 166 26.31 3.63 6.36
C GLU A 166 25.53 2.84 5.31
N LYS A 167 25.69 1.51 5.35
CA LYS A 167 25.07 0.62 4.37
C LYS A 167 23.54 0.75 4.49
N PRO A 168 22.81 1.00 3.38
CA PRO A 168 21.36 0.91 3.30
C PRO A 168 20.86 -0.52 3.54
N GLU A 169 21.05 -1.07 4.74
CA GLU A 169 20.18 -2.15 5.10
C GLU A 169 18.76 -1.57 5.17
N ILE A 170 17.81 -2.13 4.42
CA ILE A 170 16.47 -1.57 4.37
C ILE A 170 15.89 -1.60 5.80
N GLY A 171 15.78 -0.40 6.37
CA GLY A 171 15.43 -0.17 7.76
C GLY A 171 14.08 -0.74 8.11
N LYS A 172 14.06 -1.68 9.06
CA LYS A 172 12.85 -2.22 9.68
C LYS A 172 12.06 -1.19 10.50
N ARG A 173 12.41 0.10 10.42
CA ARG A 173 11.56 1.16 10.95
C ARG A 173 10.33 1.28 10.06
N PHE A 174 9.18 1.16 10.68
CA PHE A 174 7.92 1.19 9.95
C PHE A 174 7.23 2.56 10.07
N MET A 175 7.62 3.47 10.96
CA MET A 175 6.96 4.79 11.10
C MET A 175 7.53 5.88 10.17
N PHE A 176 7.84 5.59 8.90
CA PHE A 176 8.41 6.57 7.96
C PHE A 176 7.56 6.87 6.75
N TRP A 177 7.79 8.04 6.15
CA TRP A 177 7.12 8.58 4.96
C TRP A 177 7.36 7.82 3.65
N MET A 178 8.43 7.03 3.59
CA MET A 178 8.75 6.18 2.44
C MET A 178 9.21 4.85 3.00
N LEU A 179 8.47 3.79 2.68
CA LEU A 179 8.89 2.44 3.04
C LEU A 179 10.13 2.06 2.23
N GLY A 180 11.03 1.25 2.77
CA GLY A 180 12.15 0.72 1.98
C GLY A 180 13.40 1.58 1.78
N ARG A 181 13.52 2.80 2.34
CA ARG A 181 14.67 3.69 2.09
C ARG A 181 15.40 4.09 3.37
N ASP A 182 16.72 3.86 3.47
CA ASP A 182 17.69 4.47 4.42
C ASP A 182 17.18 4.88 5.82
N HIS A 183 16.65 3.94 6.61
CA HIS A 183 16.17 4.21 7.97
C HIS A 183 16.84 3.31 9.00
N VAL A 184 17.12 3.85 10.18
CA VAL A 184 17.76 3.09 11.26
C VAL A 184 16.71 2.55 12.23
N GLY A 185 16.56 1.21 12.22
CA GLY A 185 15.95 0.33 13.24
C GLY A 185 14.62 0.74 13.88
N LYS A 186 14.18 0.03 14.91
CA LYS A 186 13.02 0.42 15.74
C LYS A 186 13.52 1.09 17.01
N THR A 187 12.87 2.16 17.45
CA THR A 187 13.22 2.82 18.71
C THR A 187 12.53 2.13 19.90
N ASN A 188 13.12 2.24 21.09
CA ASN A 188 12.47 1.78 22.32
C ASN A 188 11.12 2.49 22.56
N VAL A 189 10.99 3.76 22.12
CA VAL A 189 9.73 4.51 22.17
C VAL A 189 8.67 3.84 21.31
N GLU A 190 8.99 3.51 20.06
CA GLU A 190 8.09 2.77 19.16
C GLU A 190 7.65 1.45 19.79
N CYS A 191 8.59 0.64 20.31
CA CYS A 191 8.23 -0.61 20.99
C CYS A 191 7.28 -0.39 22.18
N ASN A 192 7.49 0.66 22.98
CA ASN A 192 6.61 0.97 24.11
C ASN A 192 5.21 1.39 23.67
N HIS A 193 5.05 2.08 22.53
CA HIS A 193 3.72 2.40 22.01
C HIS A 193 2.90 1.15 21.68
N PHE A 194 3.51 0.11 21.11
CA PHE A 194 2.84 -1.18 20.90
C PHE A 194 2.44 -1.87 22.22
N LYS A 195 3.16 -1.57 23.32
CA LYS A 195 2.84 -2.06 24.67
C LYS A 195 1.88 -1.17 25.46
N LEU A 196 1.52 0.03 25.01
CA LEU A 196 0.76 0.99 25.85
C LEU A 196 -0.62 1.35 25.29
N SER A 197 -1.02 0.73 24.18
CA SER A 197 -2.22 1.15 23.45
C SER A 197 -3.53 0.92 24.20
N SER A 198 -4.45 1.87 24.03
CA SER A 198 -5.83 1.87 24.53
C SER A 198 -6.83 1.22 23.57
N VAL A 199 -6.39 0.70 22.41
CA VAL A 199 -7.32 0.11 21.44
C VAL A 199 -7.78 -1.28 21.89
N SER A 200 -9.07 -1.57 21.65
CA SER A 200 -9.74 -2.78 22.15
C SER A 200 -9.17 -4.11 21.65
N SER A 201 -8.46 -4.08 20.53
CA SER A 201 -7.85 -5.26 19.93
C SER A 201 -6.49 -5.64 20.51
N VAL A 202 -5.94 -4.81 21.42
CA VAL A 202 -4.71 -5.12 22.14
C VAL A 202 -5.08 -5.72 23.49
N SER A 203 -4.53 -6.90 23.77
CA SER A 203 -4.75 -7.61 25.03
C SER A 203 -3.43 -8.00 25.66
N LYS A 204 -3.34 -7.83 26.99
CA LYS A 204 -2.24 -8.35 27.78
C LYS A 204 -2.49 -9.83 28.03
N LEU A 205 -1.60 -10.69 27.57
CA LEU A 205 -1.60 -12.09 28.00
C LEU A 205 -0.80 -12.17 29.30
N GLY A 206 -1.42 -12.76 30.35
CA GLY A 206 -0.70 -13.09 31.58
C GLY A 206 0.43 -14.09 31.32
N ASN A 207 1.28 -14.31 32.34
CA ASN A 207 2.50 -15.16 32.30
C ASN A 207 2.35 -16.36 31.36
N THR A 208 2.76 -16.17 30.11
CA THR A 208 2.69 -17.19 29.06
C THR A 208 4.12 -17.61 28.84
N ASN A 209 4.43 -18.89 29.09
CA ASN A 209 5.75 -19.43 28.78
C ASN A 209 6.05 -19.13 27.31
N ALA A 210 7.20 -18.51 27.02
CA ALA A 210 7.60 -18.07 25.69
C ALA A 210 7.51 -19.20 24.63
N ALA A 211 7.69 -20.46 25.05
CA ALA A 211 7.51 -21.65 24.21
C ALA A 211 6.10 -21.82 23.63
N THR A 212 5.07 -21.32 24.31
CA THR A 212 3.66 -21.40 23.87
C THR A 212 3.35 -20.40 22.75
N LEU A 213 4.12 -19.31 22.66
CA LEU A 213 3.91 -18.25 21.65
C LEU A 213 4.34 -18.66 20.25
N VAL A 214 5.26 -19.63 20.14
CA VAL A 214 5.79 -20.14 18.86
C VAL A 214 4.83 -21.18 18.26
N ALA A 215 4.19 -22.00 19.08
CA ALA A 215 3.33 -23.10 18.61
C ALA A 215 2.01 -22.67 17.93
N VAL A 216 1.55 -21.43 18.15
CA VAL A 216 0.33 -20.91 17.48
C VAL A 216 0.62 -20.47 16.04
N ALA A 217 1.87 -20.13 15.71
CA ALA A 217 2.28 -19.79 14.34
C ALA A 217 2.45 -21.03 13.44
N ASP A 218 2.70 -22.20 14.05
CA ASP A 218 3.19 -23.40 13.37
C ASP A 218 2.09 -24.34 12.84
N LYS A 219 0.82 -24.10 13.18
CA LYS A 219 -0.31 -24.91 12.66
C LYS A 219 -0.75 -24.55 11.23
N SER A 220 -0.05 -23.63 10.57
CA SER A 220 -0.26 -23.31 9.15
C SER A 220 0.87 -23.94 8.34
N GLY A 221 0.60 -25.11 7.75
CA GLY A 221 1.58 -25.95 7.06
C GLY A 221 2.50 -25.17 6.12
N GLU A 222 3.73 -25.66 5.94
CA GLU A 222 4.84 -25.06 5.17
C GLU A 222 4.36 -24.06 4.10
N VAL A 223 4.23 -22.80 4.50
CA VAL A 223 4.07 -21.72 3.54
C VAL A 223 5.50 -21.28 3.22
N PRO A 224 5.90 -21.23 1.94
CA PRO A 224 7.21 -20.73 1.56
C PRO A 224 7.45 -19.40 2.28
N GLN A 225 8.55 -19.28 3.01
CA GLN A 225 8.98 -17.99 3.53
C GLN A 225 8.98 -17.04 2.34
N ALA A 226 8.06 -16.07 2.36
CA ALA A 226 8.13 -14.96 1.43
C ALA A 226 9.50 -14.35 1.65
N LYS A 227 10.40 -14.50 0.68
CA LYS A 227 11.62 -13.70 0.61
C LYS A 227 11.14 -12.27 0.43
N GLY A 228 10.79 -11.61 1.54
CA GLY A 228 10.38 -10.22 1.52
C GLY A 228 11.51 -9.37 0.93
N ALA A 229 11.22 -8.10 0.64
CA ALA A 229 12.21 -7.13 0.17
C ALA A 229 13.46 -6.98 1.08
N GLN A 230 13.52 -7.68 2.23
CA GLN A 230 14.72 -7.90 3.04
C GLN A 230 15.90 -8.48 2.26
N ALA A 231 15.69 -9.20 1.15
CA ALA A 231 16.80 -9.66 0.32
C ALA A 231 17.46 -8.54 -0.50
N GLU A 232 16.78 -7.41 -0.74
CA GLU A 232 17.21 -6.31 -1.63
C GLU A 232 18.18 -5.31 -0.98
N SER A 233 18.59 -5.55 0.27
CA SER A 233 19.36 -4.61 1.08
C SER A 233 20.89 -4.69 0.92
N THR A 234 21.39 -5.64 0.12
CA THR A 234 22.80 -5.65 -0.28
C THR A 234 22.97 -4.89 -1.60
N PRO A 235 24.11 -4.23 -1.86
CA PRO A 235 24.35 -3.58 -3.17
C PRO A 235 24.14 -4.53 -4.35
N SER A 236 24.47 -5.81 -4.18
CA SER A 236 24.22 -6.86 -5.18
C SER A 236 22.73 -7.13 -5.39
N ALA A 237 21.91 -7.01 -4.36
CA ALA A 237 20.49 -7.27 -4.43
C ALA A 237 19.67 -6.05 -4.85
N LEU A 238 20.11 -4.84 -4.51
CA LEU A 238 19.58 -3.61 -5.11
C LEU A 238 19.88 -3.59 -6.61
N ALA A 239 21.11 -3.90 -7.03
CA ALA A 239 21.45 -4.00 -8.45
C ALA A 239 20.58 -5.06 -9.15
N ALA A 240 20.39 -6.24 -8.55
CA ALA A 240 19.50 -7.26 -9.10
C ALA A 240 18.02 -6.82 -9.16
N ALA A 241 17.55 -6.05 -8.18
CA ALA A 241 16.19 -5.53 -8.15
C ALA A 241 15.97 -4.44 -9.22
N VAL A 242 16.94 -3.55 -9.40
CA VAL A 242 16.96 -2.53 -10.46
C VAL A 242 16.96 -3.20 -11.84
N ASP A 243 17.83 -4.18 -12.06
CA ASP A 243 17.90 -4.95 -13.31
C ASP A 243 16.59 -5.69 -13.59
N SER A 244 16.03 -6.36 -12.57
CA SER A 244 14.74 -7.08 -12.67
C SER A 244 13.58 -6.13 -13.00
N ALA A 245 13.62 -4.90 -12.48
CA ALA A 245 12.63 -3.87 -12.77
C ALA A 245 12.81 -3.24 -14.16
N GLY A 246 13.98 -3.37 -14.79
CA GLY A 246 14.29 -2.74 -16.08
C GLY A 246 14.33 -1.21 -16.02
N MET A 247 14.65 -0.64 -14.85
CA MET A 247 14.70 0.81 -14.62
C MET A 247 16.15 1.27 -14.39
N THR A 248 16.43 2.57 -14.51
CA THR A 248 17.67 3.12 -13.94
C THR A 248 17.62 3.04 -12.40
N PRO A 249 18.77 3.06 -11.70
CA PRO A 249 18.77 3.10 -10.24
C PRO A 249 17.94 4.25 -9.66
N ARG A 250 18.04 5.44 -10.29
CA ARG A 250 17.33 6.63 -9.85
C ARG A 250 15.81 6.54 -10.07
N ALA A 251 15.37 6.00 -11.21
CA ALA A 251 13.95 5.72 -11.43
C ALA A 251 13.42 4.69 -10.41
N TYR A 252 14.19 3.63 -10.15
CA TYR A 252 13.84 2.61 -9.17
C TYR A 252 13.64 3.20 -7.76
N GLU A 253 14.56 4.06 -7.30
CA GLU A 253 14.43 4.73 -5.99
C GLU A 253 13.14 5.53 -5.82
N VAL A 254 12.58 6.07 -6.91
CA VAL A 254 11.36 6.88 -6.88
C VAL A 254 10.10 6.04 -7.02
N VAL A 255 10.15 4.98 -7.86
CA VAL A 255 9.00 4.17 -8.26
C VAL A 255 8.82 2.91 -7.41
N ALA A 256 9.88 2.36 -6.82
CA ALA A 256 9.78 1.11 -6.04
C ALA A 256 9.12 1.30 -4.66
N PRO A 257 9.46 2.33 -3.88
CA PRO A 257 8.88 2.55 -2.54
C PRO A 257 7.40 2.95 -2.59
N PRO A 258 6.48 2.29 -1.88
CA PRO A 258 5.12 2.80 -1.73
C PRO A 258 5.11 4.17 -1.03
N TRP A 259 4.40 5.12 -1.63
CA TRP A 259 4.23 6.46 -1.07
C TRP A 259 3.11 6.44 -0.02
N VAL A 260 3.42 6.91 1.19
CA VAL A 260 2.44 7.01 2.29
C VAL A 260 1.98 8.46 2.55
N HIS A 261 2.59 9.45 1.89
CA HIS A 261 2.27 10.89 2.02
C HIS A 261 2.01 11.60 0.70
N GLY A 262 1.39 10.89 -0.24
CA GLY A 262 1.08 11.43 -1.56
C GLY A 262 2.31 11.48 -2.45
N LEU A 263 2.13 12.09 -3.62
CA LEU A 263 3.11 12.04 -4.70
C LEU A 263 4.34 12.90 -4.35
N PRO A 264 5.57 12.32 -4.31
CA PRO A 264 6.80 13.08 -4.03
C PRO A 264 7.23 13.90 -5.26
N LEU A 265 6.41 14.89 -5.64
CA LEU A 265 6.56 15.66 -6.88
C LEU A 265 7.93 16.30 -7.04
N ASP A 266 8.48 16.85 -5.97
CA ASP A 266 9.78 17.52 -6.04
C ASP A 266 10.90 16.50 -6.36
N VAL A 267 10.80 15.25 -5.90
CA VAL A 267 11.72 14.17 -6.24
C VAL A 267 11.49 13.70 -7.67
N ILE A 268 10.23 13.49 -8.06
CA ILE A 268 9.84 13.06 -9.41
C ILE A 268 10.30 14.07 -10.47
N LYS A 269 10.22 15.37 -10.20
CA LYS A 269 10.69 16.44 -11.09
C LYS A 269 12.20 16.47 -11.29
N THR A 270 12.96 15.74 -10.48
CA THR A 270 14.43 15.59 -10.66
C THR A 270 14.84 14.41 -11.52
N LEU A 271 13.88 13.58 -11.98
CA LEU A 271 14.18 12.48 -12.88
C LEU A 271 14.66 13.01 -14.22
N SER A 272 15.73 12.42 -14.75
CA SER A 272 16.24 12.70 -16.09
C SER A 272 15.37 12.06 -17.17
N GLU A 273 15.54 12.44 -18.43
CA GLU A 273 14.85 11.76 -19.54
C GLU A 273 15.23 10.29 -19.67
N ASP A 274 16.48 9.91 -19.34
CA ASP A 274 16.89 8.50 -19.32
C ASP A 274 16.15 7.71 -18.23
N ASP A 275 15.93 8.32 -17.06
CA ASP A 275 15.12 7.74 -15.99
C ASP A 275 13.67 7.54 -16.46
N LEU A 276 13.06 8.57 -17.06
CA LEU A 276 11.69 8.50 -17.60
C LEU A 276 11.55 7.47 -18.72
N GLU A 277 12.54 7.36 -19.62
CA GLU A 277 12.54 6.38 -20.69
C GLU A 277 12.68 4.95 -20.15
N SER A 278 13.45 4.75 -19.07
CA SER A 278 13.50 3.45 -18.38
C SER A 278 12.15 3.05 -17.79
N ILE A 279 11.39 4.01 -17.24
CA ILE A 279 10.02 3.80 -16.74
C ILE A 279 9.07 3.46 -17.90
N ARG A 280 9.18 4.16 -19.04
CA ARG A 280 8.38 3.86 -20.23
C ARG A 280 8.64 2.46 -20.75
N ARG A 281 9.90 2.06 -20.92
CA ARG A 281 10.26 0.69 -21.34
C ARG A 281 9.74 -0.37 -20.37
N MET A 282 9.77 -0.10 -19.07
CA MET A 282 9.22 -0.99 -18.05
C MET A 282 7.69 -1.17 -18.19
N LEU A 283 6.96 -0.08 -18.49
CA LEU A 283 5.52 -0.09 -18.76
C LEU A 283 5.14 -0.70 -20.12
N GLU A 284 6.09 -0.86 -21.04
CA GLU A 284 5.89 -1.59 -22.31
C GLU A 284 6.13 -3.10 -22.16
N GLY A 285 6.78 -3.52 -21.07
CA GLY A 285 7.10 -4.90 -20.77
C GLY A 285 5.96 -5.69 -20.10
N PRO A 286 6.29 -6.82 -19.44
CA PRO A 286 5.33 -7.54 -18.60
C PRO A 286 4.92 -6.72 -17.37
N VAL A 287 3.62 -6.79 -17.02
CA VAL A 287 3.09 -6.17 -15.78
C VAL A 287 3.85 -6.67 -14.57
N ASN A 288 4.33 -5.72 -13.77
CA ASN A 288 5.01 -5.98 -12.50
C ASN A 288 4.49 -5.04 -11.40
N ARG A 289 4.91 -5.28 -10.15
CA ARG A 289 4.43 -4.56 -8.96
C ARG A 289 4.65 -3.04 -8.97
N TYR A 290 5.54 -2.54 -9.83
CA TYR A 290 5.90 -1.12 -9.89
C TYR A 290 5.00 -0.29 -10.81
N TRP A 291 4.23 -0.95 -11.68
CA TRP A 291 3.39 -0.28 -12.67
C TRP A 291 2.43 0.76 -12.10
N PRO A 292 1.67 0.51 -11.00
CA PRO A 292 0.73 1.50 -10.47
C PRO A 292 1.41 2.84 -10.13
N GLN A 293 2.62 2.81 -9.55
CA GLN A 293 3.36 4.01 -9.19
C GLN A 293 4.05 4.64 -10.42
N ALA A 294 4.57 3.83 -11.32
CA ALA A 294 5.16 4.30 -12.58
C ALA A 294 4.16 5.11 -13.41
N LEU A 295 2.89 4.70 -13.47
CA LEU A 295 1.84 5.47 -14.13
C LEU A 295 1.67 6.87 -13.53
N ASN A 296 1.76 7.01 -12.20
CA ASN A 296 1.66 8.30 -11.52
C ASN A 296 2.90 9.18 -11.79
N VAL A 297 4.10 8.59 -11.88
CA VAL A 297 5.32 9.30 -12.30
C VAL A 297 5.19 9.82 -13.73
N ILE A 298 4.79 8.96 -14.67
CA ILE A 298 4.56 9.33 -16.07
C ILE A 298 3.47 10.40 -16.20
N ALA A 299 2.41 10.32 -15.40
CA ALA A 299 1.39 11.36 -15.40
C ALA A 299 1.94 12.73 -14.97
N ALA A 300 2.77 12.76 -13.93
CA ALA A 300 3.28 13.98 -13.34
C ALA A 300 4.34 14.69 -14.21
N VAL A 301 5.26 13.94 -14.83
CA VAL A 301 6.42 14.51 -15.55
C VAL A 301 6.62 13.98 -16.97
N GLY A 302 5.84 12.98 -17.40
CA GLY A 302 5.88 12.47 -18.78
C GLY A 302 5.36 13.45 -19.83
N ARG A 303 5.19 12.96 -21.05
CA ARG A 303 4.80 13.71 -22.26
C ARG A 303 3.40 13.33 -22.74
N GLU A 304 2.81 14.13 -23.63
CA GLU A 304 1.47 13.86 -24.18
C GLU A 304 1.34 12.45 -24.78
N SER A 305 2.35 11.99 -25.52
CA SER A 305 2.35 10.67 -26.17
C SER A 305 2.32 9.50 -25.18
N ASP A 306 2.64 9.74 -23.91
CA ASP A 306 2.55 8.73 -22.85
C ASP A 306 1.07 8.43 -22.48
N SER A 307 0.10 9.26 -22.89
CA SER A 307 -1.34 8.95 -22.77
C SER A 307 -1.70 7.59 -23.40
N ARG A 308 -1.05 7.23 -24.51
CA ARG A 308 -1.23 5.93 -25.16
C ARG A 308 -0.74 4.78 -24.27
N LEU A 309 0.40 4.97 -23.60
CA LEU A 309 0.97 3.97 -22.69
C LEU A 309 0.06 3.75 -21.48
N VAL A 310 -0.42 4.83 -20.86
CA VAL A 310 -1.35 4.76 -19.73
C VAL A 310 -2.69 4.12 -20.15
N ARG A 311 -3.21 4.48 -21.32
CA ARG A 311 -4.43 3.85 -21.87
C ARG A 311 -4.23 2.36 -22.11
N ASN A 312 -3.12 1.96 -22.74
CA ASN A 312 -2.82 0.56 -22.99
C ASN A 312 -2.74 -0.24 -21.67
N ALA A 313 -2.13 0.33 -20.62
CA ALA A 313 -2.10 -0.29 -19.30
C ALA A 313 -3.50 -0.49 -18.70
N MET A 314 -4.41 0.47 -18.89
CA MET A 314 -5.82 0.34 -18.51
C MET A 314 -6.52 -0.77 -19.31
N GLU A 315 -6.19 -0.96 -20.58
CA GLU A 315 -6.86 -1.88 -21.50
C GLU A 315 -6.29 -3.32 -21.49
N LEU A 316 -5.21 -3.59 -20.74
CA LEU A 316 -4.61 -4.93 -20.64
C LEU A 316 -5.62 -6.01 -20.22
N PRO A 317 -5.55 -7.26 -20.73
CA PRO A 317 -6.50 -8.30 -20.36
C PRO A 317 -6.37 -8.71 -18.89
N MET A 318 -7.48 -8.75 -18.15
CA MET A 318 -7.56 -9.32 -16.80
C MET A 318 -7.63 -10.84 -16.90
N ALA A 319 -6.62 -11.56 -16.39
CA ALA A 319 -6.70 -13.01 -16.26
C ALA A 319 -7.77 -13.39 -15.22
N ALA A 320 -8.54 -14.46 -15.51
CA ALA A 320 -9.41 -15.06 -14.51
C ALA A 320 -8.56 -15.81 -13.48
N VAL A 321 -8.55 -15.34 -12.24
CA VAL A 321 -7.86 -16.01 -11.13
C VAL A 321 -8.91 -16.60 -10.19
N LEU A 322 -8.76 -17.89 -9.88
CA LEU A 322 -9.66 -18.58 -8.96
C LEU A 322 -9.37 -18.16 -7.51
N PRO A 323 -10.38 -18.15 -6.62
CA PRO A 323 -10.17 -17.84 -5.20
C PRO A 323 -9.12 -18.72 -4.50
N GLY A 324 -8.90 -19.95 -4.97
CA GLY A 324 -7.87 -20.88 -4.47
C GLY A 324 -6.57 -20.90 -5.29
N GLY A 325 -6.37 -19.93 -6.20
CA GLY A 325 -5.14 -19.81 -7.00
C GLY A 325 -3.89 -19.58 -6.15
N ASP A 326 -2.73 -19.72 -6.76
CA ASP A 326 -1.47 -19.50 -6.03
C ASP A 326 -1.27 -18.01 -5.67
N LEU A 327 -0.38 -17.75 -4.69
CA LEU A 327 -0.15 -16.39 -4.19
C LEU A 327 0.41 -15.46 -5.27
N ALA A 328 1.23 -15.97 -6.19
CA ALA A 328 1.84 -15.16 -7.25
C ALA A 328 0.82 -14.78 -8.33
N GLU A 329 -0.10 -15.68 -8.67
CA GLU A 329 -1.24 -15.40 -9.56
C GLU A 329 -2.16 -14.34 -8.95
N LYS A 330 -2.50 -14.49 -7.66
CA LYS A 330 -3.31 -13.51 -6.93
C LYS A 330 -2.62 -12.16 -6.85
N GLU A 331 -1.32 -12.12 -6.57
CA GLU A 331 -0.52 -10.90 -6.56
C GLU A 331 -0.55 -10.22 -7.93
N LYS A 332 -0.26 -10.96 -9.01
CA LYS A 332 -0.30 -10.44 -10.38
C LYS A 332 -1.68 -9.88 -10.74
N PHE A 333 -2.75 -10.56 -10.33
CA PHE A 333 -4.12 -10.08 -10.50
C PHE A 333 -4.36 -8.77 -9.74
N ARG A 334 -3.98 -8.69 -8.45
CA ARG A 334 -4.14 -7.48 -7.63
C ARG A 334 -3.34 -6.31 -8.19
N THR A 335 -2.10 -6.55 -8.62
CA THR A 335 -1.27 -5.55 -9.29
C THR A 335 -1.93 -5.04 -10.56
N LEU A 336 -2.44 -5.92 -11.43
CA LEU A 336 -3.12 -5.48 -12.64
C LEU A 336 -4.41 -4.71 -12.35
N LEU A 337 -5.17 -5.13 -11.33
CA LEU A 337 -6.35 -4.38 -10.87
C LEU A 337 -5.96 -2.97 -10.40
N GLN A 338 -4.88 -2.84 -9.61
CA GLN A 338 -4.35 -1.54 -9.18
C GLN A 338 -3.92 -0.68 -10.37
N VAL A 339 -3.19 -1.24 -11.34
CA VAL A 339 -2.80 -0.56 -12.58
C VAL A 339 -4.02 0.03 -13.28
N LYS A 340 -5.06 -0.78 -13.46
CA LYS A 340 -6.30 -0.36 -14.12
C LYS A 340 -7.06 0.71 -13.35
N LEU A 341 -7.04 0.68 -12.02
CA LEU A 341 -7.70 1.68 -11.18
C LEU A 341 -6.90 2.98 -11.03
N SER A 342 -5.58 2.95 -11.19
CA SER A 342 -4.72 4.14 -11.17
C SER A 342 -4.64 4.84 -12.52
N ALA A 343 -4.72 4.10 -13.63
CA ALA A 343 -4.59 4.64 -14.99
C ALA A 343 -5.54 5.83 -15.31
N PRO A 344 -6.81 5.86 -14.85
CA PRO A 344 -7.68 7.00 -15.14
C PRO A 344 -7.22 8.32 -14.49
N LEU A 345 -6.68 8.29 -13.27
CA LEU A 345 -6.11 9.50 -12.66
C LEU A 345 -4.90 9.99 -13.45
N ALA A 346 -4.01 9.07 -13.85
CA ALA A 346 -2.86 9.37 -14.69
C ALA A 346 -3.27 10.01 -16.04
N LEU A 347 -4.28 9.45 -16.72
CA LEU A 347 -4.84 10.03 -17.94
C LEU A 347 -5.43 11.42 -17.70
N GLY A 348 -6.13 11.64 -16.58
CA GLY A 348 -6.70 12.94 -16.23
C GLY A 348 -5.63 14.02 -16.06
N VAL A 349 -4.52 13.68 -15.41
CA VAL A 349 -3.39 14.60 -15.23
C VAL A 349 -2.69 14.89 -16.57
N ILE A 350 -2.48 13.89 -17.43
CA ILE A 350 -1.92 14.09 -18.77
C ILE A 350 -2.86 14.96 -19.63
N ALA A 351 -4.16 14.69 -19.60
CA ALA A 351 -5.17 15.49 -20.30
C ALA A 351 -5.11 16.96 -19.86
N ASN A 352 -4.93 17.24 -18.57
CA ASN A 352 -4.79 18.60 -18.07
C ASN A 352 -3.53 19.29 -18.59
N ARG A 353 -2.37 18.65 -18.41
CA ARG A 353 -1.06 19.23 -18.75
C ARG A 353 -0.94 19.53 -20.25
N PHE A 354 -1.53 18.67 -21.10
CA PHE A 354 -1.33 18.72 -22.55
C PHE A 354 -2.59 19.01 -23.35
N GLN A 355 -3.74 19.22 -22.69
CA GLN A 355 -5.05 19.38 -23.34
C GLN A 355 -5.38 18.22 -24.30
N SER A 356 -5.06 16.98 -23.87
CA SER A 356 -5.13 15.81 -24.74
C SER A 356 -6.55 15.25 -24.85
N ASN A 357 -7.20 15.47 -25.98
CA ASN A 357 -8.52 14.90 -26.30
C ASN A 357 -8.50 13.36 -26.25
N SER A 358 -7.40 12.74 -26.67
CA SER A 358 -7.28 11.28 -26.68
C SER A 358 -7.35 10.66 -25.27
N ALA A 359 -6.82 11.35 -24.27
CA ALA A 359 -6.89 10.96 -22.87
C ALA A 359 -8.31 11.17 -22.32
N VAL A 360 -8.96 12.29 -22.67
CA VAL A 360 -10.37 12.56 -22.31
C VAL A 360 -11.31 11.52 -22.91
N ASP A 361 -11.13 11.14 -24.18
CA ASP A 361 -11.94 10.11 -24.84
C ASP A 361 -11.81 8.75 -24.15
N ALA A 362 -10.59 8.36 -23.77
CA ALA A 362 -10.35 7.13 -23.03
C ALA A 362 -11.07 7.15 -21.67
N LEU A 363 -11.05 8.30 -20.97
CA LEU A 363 -11.75 8.47 -19.71
C LEU A 363 -13.26 8.47 -19.86
N VAL A 364 -13.82 9.14 -20.87
CA VAL A 364 -15.27 9.15 -21.14
C VAL A 364 -15.76 7.73 -21.43
N ARG A 365 -15.01 6.93 -22.20
CA ARG A 365 -15.32 5.52 -22.39
C ARG A 365 -15.30 4.76 -21.08
N ALA A 366 -14.20 4.85 -20.33
CA ALA A 366 -14.06 4.14 -19.04
C ALA A 366 -15.08 4.58 -17.98
N ALA A 367 -15.63 5.80 -18.07
CA ALA A 367 -16.71 6.28 -17.21
C ALA A 367 -18.06 5.58 -17.47
N SER A 368 -18.23 4.91 -18.61
CA SER A 368 -19.37 4.01 -18.83
C SER A 368 -19.20 2.71 -18.05
N VAL A 369 -20.19 2.30 -17.26
CA VAL A 369 -20.19 1.03 -16.52
C VAL A 369 -20.05 -0.17 -17.46
N ALA A 370 -20.64 -0.10 -18.67
CA ALA A 370 -20.55 -1.17 -19.65
C ALA A 370 -19.12 -1.35 -20.19
N GLU A 371 -18.46 -0.25 -20.54
CA GLU A 371 -17.05 -0.26 -20.99
C GLU A 371 -16.12 -0.64 -19.84
N ALA A 372 -16.33 -0.08 -18.65
CA ALA A 372 -15.58 -0.46 -17.47
C ALA A 372 -15.70 -1.96 -17.20
N LYS A 373 -16.88 -2.57 -17.40
CA LYS A 373 -17.09 -4.02 -17.29
C LYS A 373 -16.30 -4.81 -18.31
N ALA A 374 -16.14 -4.30 -19.53
CA ALA A 374 -15.26 -4.92 -20.53
C ALA A 374 -13.78 -4.87 -20.12
N ILE A 375 -13.37 -3.80 -19.42
CA ILE A 375 -11.97 -3.57 -19.03
C ILE A 375 -11.57 -4.34 -17.76
N VAL A 376 -12.38 -4.32 -16.69
CA VAL A 376 -12.06 -4.95 -15.39
C VAL A 376 -12.89 -6.21 -15.09
N GLY A 377 -13.73 -6.64 -16.03
CA GLY A 377 -14.64 -7.77 -15.85
C GLY A 377 -15.87 -7.43 -15.02
N THR A 378 -16.60 -8.47 -14.58
CA THR A 378 -17.89 -8.35 -13.90
C THR A 378 -17.82 -7.72 -12.52
N ASN A 379 -16.67 -7.78 -11.85
CA ASN A 379 -16.62 -7.61 -10.41
C ASN A 379 -16.34 -6.16 -9.97
N ASN A 380 -15.76 -5.30 -10.82
CA ASN A 380 -15.35 -3.94 -10.45
C ASN A 380 -15.73 -2.80 -11.42
N PRO A 381 -16.73 -2.91 -12.31
CA PRO A 381 -16.96 -1.89 -13.33
C PRO A 381 -17.26 -0.51 -12.72
N GLU A 382 -17.98 -0.45 -11.61
CA GLU A 382 -18.27 0.83 -10.94
C GLU A 382 -17.01 1.50 -10.38
N ALA A 383 -16.05 0.73 -9.85
CA ALA A 383 -14.83 1.30 -9.29
C ALA A 383 -13.99 1.96 -10.37
N LEU A 384 -13.77 1.27 -11.50
CA LEU A 384 -13.05 1.84 -12.64
C LEU A 384 -13.79 3.07 -13.21
N SER A 385 -15.10 2.97 -13.38
CA SER A 385 -15.89 4.10 -13.87
C SER A 385 -15.83 5.32 -12.95
N LYS A 386 -15.90 5.13 -11.63
CA LYS A 386 -15.72 6.22 -10.66
C LYS A 386 -14.31 6.81 -10.71
N GLN A 387 -13.28 5.99 -10.91
CA GLN A 387 -11.92 6.50 -11.12
C GLN A 387 -11.80 7.29 -12.43
N ALA A 388 -12.48 6.87 -13.50
CA ALA A 388 -12.55 7.63 -14.75
C ALA A 388 -13.25 8.98 -14.60
N LEU A 389 -14.36 9.03 -13.84
CA LEU A 389 -15.01 10.30 -13.47
C LEU A 389 -14.08 11.20 -12.65
N ARG A 390 -13.29 10.63 -11.73
CA ARG A 390 -12.26 11.39 -11.01
C ARG A 390 -11.20 11.93 -11.97
N GLY A 391 -10.66 11.11 -12.87
CA GLY A 391 -9.72 11.54 -13.92
C GLY A 391 -10.27 12.69 -14.77
N LEU A 392 -11.54 12.60 -15.21
CA LEU A 392 -12.22 13.67 -15.96
C LEU A 392 -12.35 14.96 -15.16
N SER A 393 -12.57 14.86 -13.85
CA SER A 393 -12.61 16.05 -12.97
C SER A 393 -11.26 16.74 -12.83
N LEU A 394 -10.15 16.04 -13.12
CA LEU A 394 -8.79 16.59 -13.13
C LEU A 394 -8.36 17.11 -14.50
N ALA A 395 -8.92 16.57 -15.59
CA ALA A 395 -8.52 16.88 -16.95
C ALA A 395 -8.67 18.35 -17.34
N ASN A 396 -9.66 19.07 -16.79
CA ASN A 396 -9.91 20.49 -17.08
C ASN A 396 -9.79 20.87 -18.58
N THR A 397 -10.34 20.04 -19.47
CA THR A 397 -10.56 20.42 -20.87
C THR A 397 -12.01 20.87 -21.05
N PRO A 398 -12.36 21.59 -22.13
CA PRO A 398 -13.75 21.93 -22.42
C PRO A 398 -14.69 20.71 -22.41
N GLU A 399 -14.25 19.61 -23.00
CA GLU A 399 -14.99 18.35 -23.11
C GLU A 399 -15.13 17.66 -21.75
N SER A 400 -14.06 17.58 -20.97
CA SER A 400 -14.11 16.96 -19.64
C SER A 400 -15.01 17.75 -18.68
N ASN A 401 -14.94 19.09 -18.74
CA ASN A 401 -15.78 19.98 -17.95
C ASN A 401 -17.26 19.88 -18.35
N ALA A 402 -17.56 19.81 -19.65
CA ALA A 402 -18.91 19.58 -20.14
C ALA A 402 -19.47 18.24 -19.66
N PHE A 403 -18.67 17.17 -19.74
CA PHE A 403 -19.06 15.83 -19.30
C PHE A 403 -19.33 15.79 -17.78
N ILE A 404 -18.40 16.28 -16.96
CA ILE A 404 -18.57 16.33 -15.49
C ILE A 404 -19.75 17.23 -15.10
N GLY A 405 -19.94 18.36 -15.79
CA GLY A 405 -21.12 19.20 -15.61
C GLY A 405 -22.43 18.47 -15.88
N SER A 406 -22.47 17.62 -16.90
CA SER A 406 -23.66 16.79 -17.20
C SER A 406 -23.90 15.72 -16.13
N VAL A 407 -22.85 14.98 -15.74
CA VAL A 407 -22.91 13.92 -14.70
C VAL A 407 -23.33 14.46 -13.34
N THR A 408 -22.89 15.67 -12.97
CA THR A 408 -23.16 16.24 -11.64
C THR A 408 -24.51 16.95 -11.56
N LYS A 409 -25.06 17.45 -12.68
CA LYS A 409 -26.38 18.09 -12.75
C LYS A 409 -27.53 17.11 -12.96
N SER A 410 -27.28 16.01 -13.65
CA SER A 410 -28.31 15.00 -13.91
C SER A 410 -28.54 14.15 -12.65
N ASN A 411 -29.79 14.07 -12.18
CA ASN A 411 -30.23 13.09 -11.18
C ASN A 411 -30.31 11.67 -11.78
N GLY A 412 -29.38 11.29 -12.67
CA GLY A 412 -29.37 9.99 -13.35
C GLY A 412 -30.25 9.87 -14.61
N VAL A 413 -30.71 10.99 -15.19
CA VAL A 413 -31.57 10.97 -16.38
C VAL A 413 -30.99 11.91 -17.44
N GLY A 414 -30.26 11.36 -18.42
CA GLY A 414 -29.91 12.12 -19.64
C GLY A 414 -28.60 11.79 -20.36
N SER A 415 -27.66 11.05 -19.77
CA SER A 415 -26.46 10.62 -20.51
C SER A 415 -26.76 9.36 -21.32
N SER A 416 -26.35 9.33 -22.60
CA SER A 416 -26.33 8.10 -23.42
C SER A 416 -25.42 7.00 -22.83
N PHE A 417 -24.61 7.35 -21.83
CA PHE A 417 -23.73 6.46 -21.09
C PHE A 417 -24.38 6.04 -19.77
N ALA A 418 -24.42 4.73 -19.52
CA ALA A 418 -24.77 4.19 -18.20
C ALA A 418 -23.60 4.46 -17.23
N ILE A 419 -23.69 5.58 -16.51
CA ILE A 419 -22.76 5.98 -15.46
C ILE A 419 -23.16 5.39 -14.10
N PRO A 420 -22.23 5.15 -13.17
CA PRO A 420 -22.53 4.56 -11.87
C PRO A 420 -23.29 5.57 -11.01
N SER A 421 -24.12 5.05 -10.10
CA SER A 421 -24.77 5.89 -9.10
C SER A 421 -23.71 6.54 -8.20
N LEU A 422 -23.72 7.88 -8.17
CA LEU A 422 -22.88 8.67 -7.29
C LEU A 422 -23.65 9.06 -6.03
N THR A 423 -23.00 8.92 -4.88
CA THR A 423 -23.43 9.52 -3.63
C THR A 423 -23.28 11.05 -3.68
N SER A 424 -23.93 11.76 -2.77
CA SER A 424 -23.77 13.22 -2.67
C SER A 424 -22.33 13.64 -2.39
N ASN A 425 -21.59 12.85 -1.59
CA ASN A 425 -20.18 13.10 -1.30
C ASN A 425 -19.28 12.89 -2.53
N GLU A 426 -19.53 11.84 -3.32
CA GLU A 426 -18.79 11.61 -4.57
C GLU A 426 -19.04 12.73 -5.57
N ARG A 427 -20.29 13.18 -5.76
CA ARG A 427 -20.60 14.34 -6.61
C ARG A 427 -19.89 15.61 -6.12
N ALA A 428 -19.94 15.90 -4.83
CA ALA A 428 -19.26 17.05 -4.25
C ALA A 428 -17.74 16.99 -4.44
N ALA A 429 -17.14 15.80 -4.34
CA ALA A 429 -15.71 15.59 -4.58
C ALA A 429 -15.34 15.89 -6.05
N LEU A 430 -16.12 15.42 -7.03
CA LEU A 430 -15.87 15.72 -8.44
C LEU A 430 -15.92 17.23 -8.73
N ILE A 431 -16.92 17.93 -8.19
CA ILE A 431 -17.06 19.39 -8.33
C ILE A 431 -15.88 20.11 -7.68
N LYS A 432 -15.51 19.69 -6.46
CA LYS A 432 -14.40 20.27 -5.71
C LYS A 432 -13.07 20.09 -6.46
N ASN A 433 -12.80 18.89 -6.99
CA ASN A 433 -11.58 18.60 -7.75
C ASN A 433 -11.47 19.51 -8.99
N SER A 434 -12.53 19.57 -9.81
CA SER A 434 -12.57 20.44 -10.99
C SER A 434 -12.36 21.91 -10.62
N SER A 435 -13.10 22.42 -9.61
CA SER A 435 -12.92 23.80 -9.16
C SER A 435 -11.50 24.09 -8.65
N GLN A 436 -10.90 23.17 -7.90
CA GLN A 436 -9.56 23.34 -7.36
C GLN A 436 -8.53 23.38 -8.49
N VAL A 437 -8.53 22.40 -9.39
CA VAL A 437 -7.64 22.34 -10.54
C VAL A 437 -7.76 23.60 -11.41
N ASN A 438 -8.99 24.09 -11.65
CA ASN A 438 -9.20 25.32 -12.43
C ASN A 438 -8.62 26.55 -11.74
N SER A 439 -8.76 26.65 -10.41
CA SER A 439 -8.31 27.82 -9.65
C SER A 439 -6.80 27.87 -9.37
N GLN A 440 -6.15 26.71 -9.23
CA GLN A 440 -4.77 26.62 -8.74
C GLN A 440 -3.80 25.96 -9.72
N GLY A 441 -4.30 25.35 -10.79
CA GLY A 441 -3.54 24.51 -11.70
C GLY A 441 -3.33 23.08 -11.18
N ILE A 442 -3.02 22.16 -12.10
CA ILE A 442 -2.84 20.75 -11.77
C ILE A 442 -1.63 20.51 -10.86
N GLU A 443 -0.53 21.23 -11.03
CA GLU A 443 0.65 21.00 -10.17
C GLU A 443 0.39 21.32 -8.69
N ALA A 444 -0.27 22.45 -8.41
CA ALA A 444 -0.63 22.79 -7.03
C ALA A 444 -1.73 21.86 -6.49
N TYR A 445 -2.57 21.29 -7.36
CA TYR A 445 -3.44 20.17 -6.98
C TYR A 445 -2.61 18.95 -6.58
N LEU A 446 -1.69 18.50 -7.44
CA LEU A 446 -0.80 17.36 -7.20
C LEU A 446 0.09 17.49 -5.95
N ARG A 447 0.45 18.73 -5.56
CA ARG A 447 1.18 19.03 -4.32
C ARG A 447 0.31 18.96 -3.06
N LYS A 448 -1.02 19.11 -3.19
CA LYS A 448 -1.90 18.92 -2.04
C LYS A 448 -1.77 17.46 -1.62
N PRO A 449 -1.65 17.20 -0.32
CA PRO A 449 -1.91 15.86 0.16
C PRO A 449 -3.35 15.50 -0.23
N GLY A 450 -3.64 14.51 -1.08
CA GLY A 450 -2.87 13.79 -2.07
C GLY A 450 -3.76 13.57 -3.32
N ALA A 451 -3.54 14.46 -4.24
CA ALA A 451 -4.21 14.52 -5.53
C ALA A 451 -4.00 13.32 -6.46
N PHE A 452 -3.07 12.43 -6.14
CA PHE A 452 -3.11 11.05 -6.61
C PHE A 452 -3.73 10.26 -5.51
#